data_AF-A0A349YQD8-F1
#
_entry.id   AF-A0A349YQD8-F1
#
_cell.length_a   1.000
_cell.length_b   1.000
_cell.length_c   1.000
_cell.angle_alpha   90.00
_cell.angle_beta   90.00
_cell.angle_gamma   90.00
#
_symmetry.space_group_name_H-M   'P 1'
#
loop_
_entity.id
_entity.type
_entity.pdbx_description
1 polymer ?
#
loop_
_entity_poly.entity_id
_entity_poly.type
_entity_poly.pdbx_seq_one_letter_code
_entity_poly.pdbx_strand_id
1 'polypeptide(L)'
;MEYKEIDFLCGWTIERAVKELHERAKDGNKYCGKFNGNKLTSDMSLDDAYMLCIGKTFDEFNKEQEESRQRLIREEEEHKKKIPELSKYWIEEGHKVLSKDKWEMWDKCVPIRLGDLYRGMELGQCLDIIKTVKEKSIQDGIEVMENQGHSGMSWGLMKSMVREFCDCGNEFLEKLGE
;
A
#
# COMPACT_ATOMS: atom_id res chain seq x y z
N MET A 1 37.32 -6.30 -27.04
CA MET A 1 37.56 -6.23 -25.58
C MET A 1 36.34 -6.76 -24.88
N GLU A 2 36.53 -7.68 -23.95
CA GLU A 2 35.47 -8.34 -23.19
C GLU A 2 35.15 -7.50 -21.93
N TYR A 3 33.87 -7.41 -21.54
CA TYR A 3 33.47 -6.70 -20.33
C TYR A 3 33.65 -7.62 -19.11
N LYS A 4 34.25 -7.09 -18.04
CA LYS A 4 34.28 -7.74 -16.73
C LYS A 4 32.91 -7.58 -16.06
N GLU A 5 32.27 -8.70 -15.73
CA GLU A 5 30.94 -8.68 -15.10
C GLU A 5 31.05 -8.41 -13.59
N ILE A 6 30.13 -7.61 -13.05
CA ILE A 6 29.95 -7.37 -11.63
C ILE A 6 28.50 -7.57 -11.24
N ASP A 7 28.30 -8.02 -10.00
CA ASP A 7 26.96 -8.19 -9.44
C ASP A 7 26.47 -6.90 -8.79
N PHE A 8 25.24 -6.51 -9.10
CA PHE A 8 24.53 -5.45 -8.39
C PHE A 8 23.76 -6.04 -7.21
N LEU A 9 23.90 -5.42 -6.04
CA LEU A 9 23.22 -5.90 -4.83
C LEU A 9 21.75 -5.44 -4.78
N CYS A 10 20.95 -6.17 -4.01
CA CYS A 10 19.57 -5.77 -3.73
C CYS A 10 19.52 -4.34 -3.15
N GLY A 11 18.56 -3.55 -3.62
CA GLY A 11 18.38 -2.14 -3.21
C GLY A 11 19.27 -1.13 -3.93
N TRP A 12 20.04 -1.54 -4.94
CA TRP A 12 20.77 -0.59 -5.78
C TRP A 12 19.83 0.20 -6.70
N THR A 13 20.14 1.48 -6.91
CA THR A 13 19.51 2.32 -7.93
C THR A 13 20.27 2.20 -9.25
N ILE A 14 19.63 2.57 -10.37
CA ILE A 14 20.30 2.65 -11.68
C ILE A 14 21.51 3.59 -11.59
N GLU A 15 21.33 4.75 -10.94
CA GLU A 15 22.40 5.73 -10.72
C GLU A 15 23.59 5.12 -9.97
N ARG A 16 23.35 4.38 -8.89
CA ARG A 16 24.41 3.70 -8.14
C ARG A 16 25.13 2.66 -8.98
N ALA A 17 24.39 1.86 -9.75
CA ALA A 17 24.96 0.84 -10.62
C ALA A 17 25.86 1.45 -11.69
N VAL A 18 25.43 2.54 -12.34
CA VAL A 18 26.23 3.27 -13.34
C VAL A 18 27.48 3.89 -12.71
N LYS A 19 27.34 4.56 -11.56
CA LYS A 19 28.48 5.13 -10.82
C LYS A 19 29.53 4.08 -10.45
N GLU A 20 29.10 2.91 -9.99
CA GLU A 20 30.01 1.80 -9.67
C GLU A 20 30.75 1.30 -10.92
N LEU A 21 30.05 1.14 -12.04
CA LEU A 21 30.66 0.71 -13.30
C LEU A 21 31.70 1.73 -13.79
N HIS A 22 31.40 3.02 -13.70
CA HIS A 22 32.35 4.10 -14.03
C HIS A 22 33.56 4.11 -13.09
N GLU A 23 33.34 3.92 -11.79
CA GLU A 23 34.43 3.92 -10.81
C GLU A 23 35.42 2.79 -11.08
N ARG A 24 34.93 1.58 -11.36
CA ARG A 24 35.79 0.43 -11.69
C ARG A 24 36.53 0.62 -12.99
N ALA A 25 35.89 1.21 -14.01
CA ALA A 25 36.49 1.43 -15.32
C ALA A 25 37.67 2.42 -15.31
N LYS A 26 37.92 3.13 -14.20
CA LYS A 26 39.13 3.96 -14.02
C LYS A 26 40.43 3.16 -14.08
N ASP A 27 40.37 1.84 -13.88
CA ASP A 27 41.52 0.94 -14.04
C ASP A 27 41.88 0.65 -15.52
N GLY A 28 41.14 1.22 -16.47
CA GLY A 28 41.32 1.04 -17.91
C GLY A 28 40.58 -0.16 -18.50
N ASN A 29 39.87 -0.95 -17.70
CA ASN A 29 39.04 -2.06 -18.16
C ASN A 29 37.58 -1.63 -18.39
N LYS A 30 36.84 -2.46 -19.13
CA LYS A 30 35.40 -2.30 -19.34
C LYS A 30 34.62 -3.19 -18.38
N TYR A 31 33.55 -2.67 -17.79
CA TYR A 31 32.72 -3.39 -16.81
C TYR A 31 31.24 -3.43 -17.23
N CYS A 32 30.51 -4.47 -16.84
CA CYS A 32 29.07 -4.56 -17.03
C CYS A 32 28.37 -5.29 -15.88
N GLY A 33 27.05 -5.14 -15.78
CA GLY A 33 26.22 -5.89 -14.82
C GLY A 33 24.75 -5.90 -15.25
N LYS A 34 23.94 -6.76 -14.62
CA LYS A 34 22.51 -6.88 -14.92
C LYS A 34 21.65 -6.15 -13.90
N PHE A 35 20.83 -5.20 -14.36
CA PHE A 35 19.87 -4.45 -13.56
C PHE A 35 18.45 -4.70 -14.07
N ASN A 36 17.59 -5.33 -13.26
CA ASN A 36 16.20 -5.66 -13.64
C ASN A 36 16.07 -6.31 -15.03
N GLY A 37 17.01 -7.20 -15.38
CA GLY A 37 17.06 -7.87 -16.69
C GLY A 37 17.80 -7.12 -17.80
N ASN A 38 18.10 -5.84 -17.62
CA ASN A 38 18.86 -5.02 -18.57
C ASN A 38 20.37 -5.08 -18.30
N LYS A 39 21.19 -5.11 -19.36
CA LYS A 39 22.64 -5.08 -19.25
C LYS A 39 23.14 -3.64 -19.24
N LEU A 40 23.65 -3.19 -18.09
CA LEU A 40 24.33 -1.90 -17.96
C LEU A 40 25.83 -2.07 -18.18
N THR A 41 26.48 -1.07 -18.78
CA THR A 41 27.92 -1.11 -19.09
C THR A 41 28.61 0.18 -18.68
N SER A 42 29.91 0.12 -18.43
CA SER A 42 30.73 1.28 -18.04
C SER A 42 30.86 2.35 -19.14
N ASP A 43 30.47 2.04 -20.37
CA ASP A 43 30.50 3.00 -21.48
C ASP A 43 29.19 3.81 -21.59
N MET A 44 28.13 3.41 -20.87
CA MET A 44 26.84 4.12 -20.89
C MET A 44 26.91 5.39 -20.07
N SER A 45 26.25 6.45 -20.54
CA SER A 45 25.90 7.59 -19.69
C SER A 45 24.80 7.19 -18.69
N LEU A 46 24.57 8.06 -17.72
CA LEU A 46 23.46 7.88 -16.78
C LEU A 46 22.11 7.88 -17.50
N ASP A 47 21.92 8.79 -18.46
CA ASP A 47 20.69 8.87 -19.24
C ASP A 47 20.48 7.65 -20.14
N ASP A 48 21.53 7.10 -20.76
CA ASP A 48 21.41 5.86 -21.54
C ASP A 48 20.87 4.71 -20.68
N ALA A 49 21.39 4.58 -19.45
CA ALA A 49 20.98 3.54 -18.52
C ALA A 49 19.52 3.73 -18.04
N TYR A 50 19.11 4.97 -17.78
CA TYR A 50 17.73 5.30 -17.40
C TYR A 50 16.76 5.07 -18.58
N MET A 51 17.12 5.50 -19.79
CA MET A 51 16.33 5.25 -20.99
C MET A 51 16.19 3.75 -21.27
N LEU A 52 17.25 2.96 -21.11
CA LEU A 52 17.22 1.51 -21.28
C LEU A 52 16.33 0.81 -20.25
N CYS A 53 16.43 1.20 -18.97
CA CYS A 53 15.74 0.50 -17.90
C CYS A 53 14.28 0.90 -17.73
N ILE A 54 13.96 2.18 -17.93
CA ILE A 54 12.64 2.76 -17.60
C ILE A 54 12.06 3.68 -18.69
N GLY A 55 12.79 3.93 -19.78
CA GLY A 55 12.30 4.71 -20.93
C GLY A 55 12.23 6.22 -20.71
N LYS A 56 12.94 6.75 -19.71
CA LYS A 56 12.99 8.18 -19.36
C LYS A 56 14.43 8.59 -19.05
N THR A 57 14.77 9.86 -19.21
CA THR A 57 16.05 10.41 -18.73
C THR A 57 16.08 10.48 -17.19
N PHE A 58 17.26 10.69 -16.61
CA PHE A 58 17.39 10.83 -15.16
C PHE A 58 16.57 12.02 -14.62
N ASP A 59 16.60 13.14 -15.33
CA ASP A 59 15.89 14.37 -14.93
C ASP A 59 14.37 14.22 -15.04
N GLU A 60 13.86 13.57 -16.10
CA GLU A 60 12.43 13.26 -16.25
C GLU A 60 11.93 12.36 -15.11
N PHE A 61 12.68 11.29 -14.80
CA PHE A 61 12.34 10.39 -13.70
C PHE A 61 12.30 11.13 -12.36
N ASN A 62 13.32 11.94 -12.05
CA ASN A 62 13.36 12.69 -10.80
C ASN A 62 12.24 13.71 -10.68
N LYS A 63 11.91 14.40 -11.78
CA LYS A 63 10.80 15.35 -11.81
C LYS A 63 9.47 14.68 -11.53
N GLU A 64 9.18 13.55 -12.16
CA GLU A 64 7.94 12.80 -11.91
C GLU A 64 7.85 12.24 -10.49
N GLN A 65 8.98 11.78 -9.93
CA GLN A 65 9.05 11.34 -8.54
C GLN A 65 8.74 12.48 -7.58
N GLU A 66 9.29 13.68 -7.82
CA GLU A 66 9.01 14.86 -7.01
C GLU A 66 7.56 15.30 -7.14
N GLU A 67 7.01 15.37 -8.36
CA GLU A 67 5.60 15.71 -8.60
C GLU A 67 4.66 14.73 -7.89
N SER A 68 4.96 13.43 -7.95
CA SER A 68 4.20 12.39 -7.27
C SER A 68 4.29 12.53 -5.76
N ARG A 69 5.48 12.80 -5.21
CA ARG A 69 5.67 13.07 -3.78
C ARG A 69 4.84 14.27 -3.31
N GLN A 70 4.90 15.38 -4.04
CA GLN A 70 4.14 16.59 -3.71
C GLN A 70 2.63 16.37 -3.80
N ARG A 71 2.17 15.57 -4.77
CA ARG A 71 0.76 15.17 -4.87
C ARG A 71 0.31 14.38 -3.65
N LEU A 72 1.07 13.36 -3.26
CA LEU A 72 0.76 12.53 -2.09
C LEU A 72 0.73 13.34 -0.79
N ILE A 73 1.68 14.27 -0.61
CA ILE A 73 1.69 15.18 0.55
C ILE A 73 0.41 16.02 0.59
N ARG A 74 0.03 16.63 -0.54
CA ARG A 74 -1.21 17.43 -0.63
C ARG A 74 -2.45 16.59 -0.33
N GLU A 75 -2.56 15.41 -0.94
CA GLU A 75 -3.68 14.50 -0.69
C GLU A 75 -3.76 14.05 0.77
N GLU A 76 -2.62 13.81 1.42
CA GLU A 76 -2.56 13.46 2.83
C GLU A 76 -2.99 14.63 3.72
N GLU A 77 -2.52 15.85 3.44
CA GLU A 77 -2.93 17.07 4.17
C GLU A 77 -4.42 17.36 4.03
N GLU A 78 -4.95 17.25 2.80
CA GLU A 78 -6.37 17.43 2.51
C GLU A 78 -7.22 16.38 3.23
N HIS A 79 -6.78 15.13 3.25
CA HIS A 79 -7.47 14.06 3.97
C HIS A 79 -7.45 14.31 5.49
N LYS A 80 -6.29 14.66 6.07
CA LYS A 80 -6.16 14.98 7.50
C LYS A 80 -7.11 16.09 7.94
N LYS A 81 -7.31 17.12 7.09
CA LYS A 81 -8.29 18.19 7.35
C LYS A 81 -9.74 17.70 7.40
N LYS A 82 -10.07 16.64 6.66
CA LYS A 82 -11.41 16.05 6.61
C LYS A 82 -11.68 15.04 7.74
N ILE A 83 -10.64 14.52 8.41
CA ILE A 83 -10.79 13.52 9.48
C ILE A 83 -11.84 13.93 10.53
N PRO A 84 -11.89 15.18 11.04
CA PRO A 84 -12.89 15.54 12.04
C PRO A 84 -14.34 15.40 11.55
N GLU A 85 -14.61 15.76 10.30
CA GLU A 85 -15.95 15.65 9.70
C GLU A 85 -16.29 14.19 9.39
N LEU A 86 -15.35 13.46 8.79
CA LEU A 86 -15.49 12.03 8.50
C LEU A 86 -15.66 11.21 9.79
N SER A 87 -15.00 11.60 10.88
CA SER A 87 -15.12 10.91 12.15
C SER A 87 -16.55 10.98 12.68
N LYS A 88 -17.17 12.17 12.64
CA LYS A 88 -18.57 12.33 13.03
C LYS A 88 -19.49 11.45 12.18
N TYR A 89 -19.30 11.48 10.87
CA TYR A 89 -20.09 10.67 9.93
C TYR A 89 -19.98 9.18 10.24
N TRP A 90 -18.76 8.63 10.33
CA TRP A 90 -18.58 7.20 10.55
C TRP A 90 -18.98 6.73 11.94
N ILE A 91 -18.85 7.59 12.96
CA ILE A 91 -19.40 7.33 14.30
C ILE A 91 -20.93 7.17 14.22
N GLU A 92 -21.61 8.13 13.59
CA GLU A 92 -23.07 8.08 13.43
C GLU A 92 -23.52 6.87 12.61
N GLU A 93 -22.82 6.53 11.52
CA GLU A 93 -23.11 5.34 10.72
C GLU A 93 -22.89 4.04 11.50
N GLY A 94 -21.82 3.96 12.30
CA GLY A 94 -21.59 2.82 13.17
C GLY A 94 -22.69 2.65 14.20
N HIS A 95 -23.13 3.72 14.85
CA HIS A 95 -24.19 3.66 15.86
C HIS A 95 -25.55 3.20 15.31
N LYS A 96 -25.79 3.32 14.00
CA LYS A 96 -27.00 2.80 13.35
C LYS A 96 -26.98 1.27 13.20
N VAL A 97 -25.79 0.66 13.20
CA VAL A 97 -25.59 -0.75 12.84
C VAL A 97 -25.14 -1.57 14.04
N LEU A 98 -24.20 -1.03 14.82
CA LEU A 98 -23.52 -1.73 15.90
C LEU A 98 -24.36 -1.74 17.18
N SER A 99 -24.19 -2.80 17.96
CA SER A 99 -24.78 -2.92 19.29
C SER A 99 -24.18 -1.88 20.24
N LYS A 100 -24.98 -1.38 21.19
CA LYS A 100 -24.60 -0.24 22.06
C LYS A 100 -23.33 -0.49 22.88
N ASP A 101 -23.06 -1.73 23.25
CA ASP A 101 -21.85 -2.15 23.96
C ASP A 101 -20.57 -1.97 23.13
N LYS A 102 -20.69 -1.80 21.81
CA LYS A 102 -19.55 -1.60 20.88
C LYS A 102 -19.26 -0.14 20.55
N TRP A 103 -20.17 0.77 20.90
CA TRP A 103 -20.11 2.19 20.51
C TRP A 103 -18.85 2.88 21.02
N GLU A 104 -18.47 2.67 22.28
CA GLU A 104 -17.27 3.31 22.84
C GLU A 104 -15.98 2.90 22.10
N MET A 105 -15.85 1.62 21.74
CA MET A 105 -14.70 1.13 21.00
C MET A 105 -14.71 1.64 19.56
N TRP A 106 -15.89 1.68 18.94
CA TRP A 106 -16.06 2.24 17.59
C TRP A 106 -15.65 3.70 17.53
N ASP A 107 -16.16 4.54 18.45
CA ASP A 107 -15.87 5.98 18.52
C ASP A 107 -14.39 6.28 18.67
N LYS A 108 -13.68 5.47 19.45
CA LYS A 108 -12.22 5.58 19.61
C LYS A 108 -11.47 5.12 18.35
N CYS A 109 -11.96 4.08 17.70
CA CYS A 109 -11.31 3.46 16.54
C CYS A 109 -11.42 4.32 15.28
N VAL A 110 -12.58 4.92 15.01
CA VAL A 110 -12.88 5.68 13.79
C VAL A 110 -11.82 6.74 13.44
N PRO A 111 -11.47 7.71 14.31
CA PRO A 111 -10.48 8.74 13.95
C PRO A 111 -9.07 8.16 13.75
N ILE A 112 -8.73 7.06 14.43
CA ILE A 112 -7.44 6.38 14.27
C ILE A 112 -7.37 5.71 12.89
N ARG A 113 -8.43 5.01 12.51
CA ARG A 113 -8.58 4.36 11.19
C ARG A 113 -8.59 5.35 10.04
N LEU A 114 -9.31 6.46 10.19
CA LEU A 114 -9.28 7.55 9.22
C LEU A 114 -7.88 8.17 9.06
N GLY A 115 -7.04 8.13 10.10
CA GLY A 115 -5.68 8.65 10.08
C GLY A 115 -4.61 7.66 9.61
N ASP A 116 -4.95 6.41 9.33
CA ASP A 116 -3.98 5.38 8.97
C ASP A 116 -3.79 5.20 7.46
N LEU A 117 -3.04 4.15 7.09
CA LEU A 117 -2.69 3.83 5.70
C LEU A 117 -3.92 3.66 4.79
N TYR A 118 -5.00 3.07 5.31
CA TYR A 118 -6.21 2.76 4.54
C TYR A 118 -7.25 3.88 4.58
N ARG A 119 -6.99 4.94 5.37
CA ARG A 119 -7.79 6.17 5.40
C ARG A 119 -9.27 5.90 5.73
N GLY A 120 -9.56 4.85 6.51
CA GLY A 120 -10.89 4.47 6.95
C GLY A 120 -11.76 3.77 5.91
N MET A 121 -11.20 3.25 4.81
CA MET A 121 -11.91 2.44 3.81
C MET A 121 -12.67 1.28 4.47
N GLU A 122 -11.99 0.61 5.40
CA GLU A 122 -12.45 -0.55 6.15
C GLU A 122 -13.64 -0.24 7.07
N LEU A 123 -13.88 1.03 7.45
CA LEU A 123 -15.01 1.41 8.31
C LEU A 123 -16.33 1.09 7.62
N GLY A 124 -16.52 1.56 6.38
CA GLY A 124 -17.73 1.29 5.61
C GLY A 124 -17.88 -0.18 5.26
N GLN A 125 -16.78 -0.80 4.82
CA GLN A 125 -16.74 -2.22 4.47
C GLN A 125 -17.10 -3.14 5.64
N CYS A 126 -16.64 -2.80 6.85
CA CYS A 126 -17.01 -3.53 8.07
C CYS A 126 -18.50 -3.39 8.37
N LEU A 127 -19.05 -2.17 8.27
CA LEU A 127 -20.47 -1.94 8.50
C LEU A 127 -21.34 -2.68 7.46
N ASP A 128 -20.92 -2.75 6.20
CA ASP A 128 -21.65 -3.48 5.16
C ASP A 128 -21.70 -4.99 5.43
N ILE A 129 -20.60 -5.58 5.91
CA ILE A 129 -20.58 -6.97 6.36
C ILE A 129 -21.55 -7.15 7.52
N ILE A 130 -21.46 -6.31 8.57
CA ILE A 130 -22.29 -6.47 9.78
C ILE A 130 -23.78 -6.28 9.45
N LYS A 131 -24.14 -5.30 8.62
CA LYS A 131 -25.51 -5.13 8.12
C LYS A 131 -26.00 -6.39 7.40
N THR A 132 -25.19 -6.92 6.48
CA THR A 132 -25.54 -8.12 5.71
C THR A 132 -25.77 -9.32 6.62
N VAL A 133 -24.91 -9.51 7.64
CA VAL A 133 -25.07 -10.60 8.61
C VAL A 133 -26.36 -10.44 9.42
N LYS A 134 -26.70 -9.23 9.84
CA LYS A 134 -27.93 -8.94 10.60
C LYS A 134 -29.20 -9.11 9.78
N GLU A 135 -29.16 -8.76 8.50
CA GLU A 135 -30.33 -8.80 7.61
C GLU A 135 -30.52 -10.17 6.94
N LYS A 136 -29.43 -10.92 6.74
CA LYS A 136 -29.42 -12.17 6.00
C LYS A 136 -28.76 -13.28 6.84
N SER A 137 -27.50 -13.58 6.57
CA SER A 137 -26.78 -14.68 7.21
C SER A 137 -25.28 -14.40 7.30
N ILE A 138 -24.60 -15.19 8.14
CA ILE A 138 -23.13 -15.18 8.22
C ILE A 138 -22.51 -15.50 6.85
N GLN A 139 -23.08 -16.45 6.10
CA GLN A 139 -22.56 -16.85 4.80
C GLN A 139 -22.60 -15.69 3.79
N ASP A 140 -23.70 -14.94 3.76
CA ASP A 140 -23.81 -13.74 2.91
C ASP A 140 -22.77 -12.67 3.32
N GLY A 141 -22.54 -12.51 4.63
CA GLY A 141 -21.52 -11.59 5.12
C GLY A 141 -20.08 -12.00 4.74
N ILE A 142 -19.80 -13.31 4.73
CA ILE A 142 -18.52 -13.86 4.25
C ILE A 142 -18.35 -13.56 2.75
N GLU A 143 -19.38 -13.79 1.94
CA GLU A 143 -19.34 -13.47 0.51
C GLU A 143 -19.10 -11.97 0.26
N VAL A 144 -19.71 -11.09 1.07
CA VAL A 144 -19.42 -9.64 1.00
C VAL A 144 -17.96 -9.37 1.32
N MET A 145 -17.41 -9.96 2.38
CA MET A 145 -16.03 -9.76 2.79
C MET A 145 -15.03 -10.25 1.73
N GLU A 146 -15.25 -11.43 1.14
CA GLU A 146 -14.40 -11.98 0.07
C GLU A 146 -14.42 -11.11 -1.19
N ASN A 147 -15.57 -10.52 -1.51
CA ASN A 147 -15.73 -9.65 -2.68
C ASN A 147 -15.20 -8.22 -2.49
N GLN A 148 -14.79 -7.83 -1.28
CA GLN A 148 -14.20 -6.51 -1.02
C GLN A 148 -12.73 -6.39 -1.50
N GLY A 149 -12.11 -7.49 -1.94
CA GLY A 149 -10.78 -7.47 -2.58
C GLY A 149 -9.60 -7.29 -1.61
N HIS A 150 -9.81 -7.57 -0.33
CA HIS A 150 -8.76 -7.50 0.69
C HIS A 150 -7.77 -8.66 0.59
N SER A 151 -6.49 -8.39 0.84
CA SER A 151 -5.44 -9.40 0.96
C SER A 151 -4.39 -9.00 2.01
N GLY A 152 -3.65 -10.00 2.51
CA GLY A 152 -2.54 -9.79 3.45
C GLY A 152 -2.97 -9.02 4.71
N MET A 153 -2.33 -7.87 4.97
CA MET A 153 -2.62 -7.05 6.15
C MET A 153 -4.04 -6.48 6.18
N SER A 154 -4.59 -6.10 5.03
CA SER A 154 -5.96 -5.58 4.95
C SER A 154 -7.00 -6.65 5.29
N TRP A 155 -6.76 -7.91 4.88
CA TRP A 155 -7.60 -9.05 5.26
C TRP A 155 -7.55 -9.31 6.77
N GLY A 156 -6.35 -9.28 7.36
CA GLY A 156 -6.18 -9.41 8.81
C GLY A 156 -6.89 -8.30 9.60
N LEU A 157 -6.86 -7.07 9.11
CA LEU A 157 -7.59 -5.94 9.70
C LEU A 157 -9.10 -6.18 9.67
N MET A 158 -9.66 -6.57 8.53
CA MET A 158 -11.09 -6.86 8.40
C MET A 158 -11.54 -7.98 9.34
N LYS A 159 -10.78 -9.08 9.43
CA LYS A 159 -11.06 -10.14 10.41
C LYS A 159 -11.12 -9.62 11.85
N SER A 160 -10.19 -8.73 12.19
CA SER A 160 -10.12 -8.14 13.54
C SER A 160 -11.30 -7.22 13.81
N MET A 161 -11.70 -6.42 12.83
CA MET A 161 -12.87 -5.54 12.93
C MET A 161 -14.17 -6.33 13.03
N VAL A 162 -14.36 -7.37 12.20
CA VAL A 162 -15.55 -8.22 12.27
C VAL A 162 -15.62 -8.96 13.61
N ARG A 163 -14.50 -9.49 14.12
CA ARG A 163 -14.44 -10.11 15.45
C ARG A 163 -14.89 -9.16 16.56
N GLU A 164 -14.43 -7.91 16.50
CA GLU A 164 -14.69 -6.93 17.56
C GLU A 164 -16.10 -6.35 17.48
N PHE A 165 -16.58 -6.02 16.27
CA PHE A 165 -17.79 -5.21 16.08
C PHE A 165 -19.02 -6.01 15.66
N CYS A 166 -18.87 -7.23 15.13
CA CYS A 166 -20.01 -8.10 14.83
C CYS A 166 -20.41 -8.90 16.08
N ASP A 167 -21.70 -8.93 16.40
CA ASP A 167 -22.23 -9.67 17.58
C ASP A 167 -21.91 -11.17 17.50
N CYS A 168 -21.87 -11.74 16.29
CA CYS A 168 -21.45 -13.12 16.02
C CYS A 168 -20.03 -13.20 15.44
N GLY A 169 -19.14 -12.27 15.78
CA GLY A 169 -17.81 -12.15 15.17
C GLY A 169 -16.93 -13.40 15.30
N ASN A 170 -17.02 -14.15 16.41
CA ASN A 170 -16.29 -15.42 16.55
C ASN A 170 -16.85 -16.52 15.63
N GLU A 171 -18.17 -16.70 15.61
CA GLU A 171 -18.82 -17.67 14.72
C GLU A 171 -18.60 -17.32 13.24
N PHE A 172 -18.56 -16.01 12.92
CA PHE A 172 -18.22 -15.53 11.58
C PHE A 172 -16.84 -16.03 11.15
N LEU A 173 -15.83 -15.87 12.01
CA LEU A 173 -14.47 -16.28 11.70
C LEU A 173 -14.30 -17.80 11.65
N GLU A 174 -14.98 -18.54 12.54
CA GLU A 174 -14.99 -20.01 12.47
C GLU A 174 -15.53 -20.50 11.12
N LYS A 175 -16.61 -19.88 10.61
CA LYS A 175 -17.19 -20.21 9.29
C LYS A 175 -16.33 -19.73 8.12
N LEU A 176 -15.54 -18.68 8.31
CA LEU A 176 -14.53 -18.22 7.35
C LEU A 176 -13.31 -19.17 7.28
N GLY A 177 -13.15 -20.07 8.26
CA GLY A 177 -12.05 -21.03 8.34
C GLY A 177 -10.84 -20.54 9.14
N GLU A 178 -11.05 -19.68 10.12
CA GLU A 178 -10.01 -19.00 10.94
C GLU A 178 -10.09 -19.34 12.43
#